data_AF-A0AAW0AUP1-F1
#
_entry.id   AF-A0AAW0AUP1-F1
#
_cell.length_a   1.000
_cell.length_b   1.000
_cell.length_c   1.000
_cell.angle_alpha   90.00
_cell.angle_beta   90.00
_cell.angle_gamma   90.00
#
_symmetry.space_group_name_H-M   'P 1'
#
loop_
_entity.id
_entity.type
_entity.pdbx_description
1 polymer ?
#
loop_
_entity_poly.entity_id
_entity_poly.type
_entity_poly.pdbx_seq_one_letter_code
_entity_poly.pdbx_strand_id
1 'polypeptide(L)'
;MNFVWAFNFTPDTDAQGNPIHLDTFDYTKGIGTSPRPFKCKITPRSAEKADLIKQEFLEAANTFSKFEFGLSEEDKEFVMRSRARC
;
A
#
# COMPACT_ATOMS: atom_id res chain seq x y z
N MET A 1 9.22 -0.09 9.22
CA MET A 1 8.32 -0.90 8.37
C MET A 1 9.12 -1.62 7.31
N ASN A 2 8.83 -2.89 7.02
CA ASN A 2 9.60 -3.71 6.06
C ASN A 2 8.73 -4.09 4.85
N PHE A 3 8.37 -3.09 4.04
CA PHE A 3 7.54 -3.31 2.85
C PHE A 3 8.23 -4.19 1.81
N VAL A 4 9.55 -4.09 1.71
CA VAL A 4 10.35 -4.94 0.83
C VAL A 4 10.37 -6.40 1.29
N TRP A 5 9.94 -6.78 2.51
CA TRP A 5 9.75 -8.19 2.85
C TRP A 5 8.42 -8.76 2.32
N ALA A 6 7.39 -7.92 2.21
CA ALA A 6 6.02 -8.30 1.87
C ALA A 6 5.71 -8.16 0.38
N PHE A 7 6.23 -7.12 -0.28
CA PHE A 7 5.79 -6.71 -1.61
C PHE A 7 6.92 -6.67 -2.64
N ASN A 8 6.56 -6.93 -3.89
CA ASN A 8 7.34 -6.58 -5.06
C ASN A 8 6.93 -5.19 -5.55
N PHE A 9 7.93 -4.39 -5.91
CA PHE A 9 7.76 -3.09 -6.53
C PHE A 9 8.37 -3.17 -7.93
N THR A 10 7.54 -3.09 -8.96
CA THR A 10 8.00 -3.13 -10.35
C THR A 10 7.47 -1.91 -11.10
N PRO A 11 8.09 -1.53 -12.23
CA PRO A 11 7.47 -0.58 -13.14
C PRO A 11 6.08 -1.06 -13.56
N ASP A 12 5.21 -0.11 -13.86
CA ASP A 12 3.95 -0.40 -14.53
C ASP A 12 4.21 -0.77 -16.00
N THR A 13 3.22 -1.31 -16.69
CA THR A 13 3.35 -1.74 -18.09
C THR A 13 2.53 -0.88 -19.05
N ASP A 14 3.03 -0.66 -20.27
CA ASP A 14 2.28 -0.04 -21.35
C ASP A 14 1.17 -0.98 -21.90
N ALA A 15 0.43 -0.53 -22.91
CA ALA A 15 -0.64 -1.31 -23.54
C ALA A 15 -0.14 -2.60 -24.24
N GLN A 16 1.16 -2.71 -24.49
CA GLN A 16 1.81 -3.86 -25.11
C GLN A 16 2.47 -4.78 -24.07
N GLY A 17 2.42 -4.42 -22.78
CA GLY A 17 3.01 -5.20 -21.68
C GLY A 17 4.48 -4.87 -21.39
N ASN A 18 5.06 -3.84 -22.02
CA ASN A 18 6.45 -3.47 -21.76
C ASN A 18 6.57 -2.61 -20.51
N PRO A 19 7.64 -2.76 -19.69
CA PRO A 19 7.88 -1.91 -18.54
C PRO A 19 8.02 -0.44 -18.94
N ILE A 20 7.24 0.44 -18.30
CA ILE A 20 7.38 1.89 -18.46
C ILE A 20 8.69 2.32 -17.77
N HIS A 21 9.60 2.94 -18.51
CA HIS A 21 10.82 3.47 -17.94
C HIS A 21 10.52 4.61 -16.96
N LEU A 22 11.14 4.56 -15.78
CA LEU A 22 11.02 5.59 -14.75
C LEU A 22 12.30 6.42 -14.71
N ASP A 23 12.17 7.73 -14.85
CA ASP A 23 13.27 8.67 -14.64
C ASP A 23 13.50 8.85 -13.13
N THR A 24 14.61 8.30 -12.64
CA THR A 24 15.00 8.39 -11.22
C THR A 24 15.43 9.79 -10.79
N PHE A 25 15.53 10.74 -11.71
CA PHE A 25 15.86 12.14 -11.46
C PHE A 25 14.69 13.10 -11.71
N ASP A 26 13.48 12.59 -12.02
CA ASP A 26 12.30 13.43 -12.20
C ASP A 26 11.76 13.94 -10.86
N TYR A 27 12.35 15.02 -10.39
CA TYR A 27 12.02 15.69 -9.13
C TYR A 27 11.45 17.08 -9.40
N THR A 28 10.59 17.53 -8.48
CA THR A 28 10.17 18.93 -8.41
C THR A 28 11.39 19.82 -8.13
N LYS A 29 11.46 20.96 -8.81
CA LYS A 29 12.54 21.94 -8.66
C LYS A 29 12.12 23.02 -7.67
N GLY A 30 13.00 23.40 -6.74
CA GLY A 30 12.74 24.46 -5.77
C GLY A 30 13.35 24.15 -4.39
N ILE A 31 12.90 24.89 -3.36
CA ILE A 31 13.34 24.72 -1.97
C ILE A 31 12.93 23.34 -1.43
N GLY A 32 11.74 22.87 -1.78
CA GLY A 32 11.32 21.49 -1.58
C GLY A 32 11.60 20.68 -2.85
N THR A 33 12.35 19.59 -2.73
CA THR A 33 12.52 18.62 -3.80
C THR A 33 11.83 17.32 -3.41
N SER A 34 11.00 16.81 -4.31
CA SER A 34 10.31 15.53 -4.16
C SER A 34 10.19 14.85 -5.52
N PRO A 35 10.15 13.51 -5.59
CA PRO A 35 9.83 12.82 -6.84
C PRO A 35 8.49 13.33 -7.38
N ARG A 36 8.37 13.49 -8.71
CA ARG A 36 7.06 13.67 -9.33
C ARG A 36 6.25 12.36 -9.24
N PRO A 37 4.91 12.44 -9.32
CA PRO A 37 4.09 11.23 -9.36
C PRO A 37 4.48 10.29 -10.50
N PHE A 38 4.71 9.03 -10.19
CA PHE A 38 4.99 7.97 -11.15
C PHE A 38 4.11 6.75 -10.88
N LYS A 39 3.96 5.89 -11.89
CA LYS A 39 3.21 4.64 -11.76
C LYS A 39 4.15 3.48 -11.43
N CYS A 40 3.74 2.65 -10.47
CA CYS A 40 4.41 1.40 -10.17
C CYS A 40 3.37 0.34 -9.81
N LYS A 41 3.75 -0.92 -9.98
CA LYS A 41 2.95 -2.07 -9.58
C LYS A 41 3.48 -2.60 -8.27
N ILE A 42 2.60 -2.65 -7.26
CA ILE A 42 2.88 -3.21 -5.94
C ILE A 42 2.09 -4.50 -5.81
N THR A 43 2.78 -5.62 -5.64
CA THR A 43 2.14 -6.95 -5.51
C THR A 43 2.69 -7.70 -4.31
N PRO A 44 1.86 -8.48 -3.58
CA PRO A 44 2.38 -9.38 -2.56
C PRO A 44 3.40 -10.35 -3.18
N ARG A 45 4.48 -10.62 -2.45
CA ARG A 45 5.50 -11.59 -2.89
C ARG A 45 5.00 -13.02 -2.91
N SER A 46 4.02 -13.33 -2.06
CA SER A 46 3.37 -14.63 -1.99
C SER A 46 2.00 -14.52 -1.34
N ALA A 47 1.15 -15.54 -1.54
CA ALA A 47 -0.17 -15.60 -0.92
C ALA A 47 -0.06 -15.69 0.61
N GLU A 48 0.90 -16.46 1.12
CA GLU A 48 1.13 -16.65 2.56
C GLU A 48 1.45 -15.33 3.25
N LYS A 49 2.27 -14.47 2.62
CA LYS A 49 2.57 -13.13 3.13
C LYS A 49 1.35 -12.24 3.13
N ALA A 50 0.53 -12.30 2.07
CA ALA A 50 -0.69 -11.53 1.99
C ALA A 50 -1.68 -11.94 3.09
N ASP A 51 -1.82 -13.24 3.33
CA ASP A 51 -2.75 -13.77 4.33
C ASP A 51 -2.27 -13.48 5.76
N LEU A 52 -0.97 -13.61 6.02
CA LEU A 52 -0.39 -13.20 7.30
C LEU A 52 -0.67 -11.71 7.59
N ILE A 53 -0.47 -10.82 6.62
CA ILE A 53 -0.75 -9.39 6.82
C ILE A 53 -2.23 -9.14 7.13
N LYS A 54 -3.15 -9.83 6.45
CA LYS A 54 -4.59 -9.70 6.71
C LYS A 54 -4.96 -10.21 8.10
N GLN A 55 -4.39 -11.35 8.52
CA GLN A 55 -4.63 -11.93 9.84
C GLN A 55 -4.13 -10.98 10.94
N GLU A 56 -2.88 -10.53 10.85
CA GLU A 56 -2.29 -9.60 11.81
C GLU A 56 -3.06 -8.28 11.91
N PHE A 57 -3.59 -7.78 10.78
CA PHE A 57 -4.46 -6.60 10.78
C PHE A 57 -5.72 -6.81 11.64
N LEU A 58 -6.37 -7.98 11.53
CA LEU A 58 -7.57 -8.31 12.30
C LEU A 58 -7.24 -8.52 13.78
N GLU A 59 -6.17 -9.24 14.09
CA GLU A 59 -5.72 -9.47 15.46
C GLU A 59 -5.34 -8.16 16.17
N ALA A 60 -4.68 -7.25 15.45
CA ALA A 60 -4.30 -5.95 15.98
C ALA A 60 -5.48 -4.96 16.09
N ALA A 61 -6.62 -5.24 15.46
CA ALA A 61 -7.72 -4.29 15.32
C ALA A 61 -8.26 -3.80 16.68
N ASN A 62 -8.33 -4.67 17.70
CA ASN A 62 -8.76 -4.25 19.03
C ASN A 62 -7.75 -3.30 19.68
N THR A 63 -6.46 -3.60 19.57
CA THR A 63 -5.35 -2.79 20.10
C THR A 63 -5.38 -1.36 19.53
N PHE A 64 -5.70 -1.24 18.23
CA PHE A 64 -5.69 0.04 17.54
C PHE A 64 -7.04 0.77 17.52
N SER A 65 -8.14 0.15 17.98
CA SER A 65 -9.49 0.75 18.00
C SER A 65 -9.56 2.16 18.63
N LYS A 66 -8.79 2.38 19.70
CA LYS A 66 -8.69 3.68 20.39
C LYS A 66 -8.10 4.82 19.56
N PHE A 67 -7.50 4.51 18.41
CA PHE A 67 -6.90 5.48 17.49
C PHE A 67 -7.76 5.74 16.24
N GLU A 68 -8.98 5.19 16.18
CA GLU A 68 -9.87 5.29 15.00
C GLU A 68 -10.66 6.61 14.90
N PHE A 69 -10.38 7.59 15.74
CA PHE A 69 -11.14 8.85 15.84
C PHE A 69 -11.07 9.73 14.57
N GLY A 70 -10.03 9.57 13.74
CA GLY A 70 -9.79 10.37 12.54
C GLY A 70 -10.02 9.64 11.22
N LEU A 71 -10.65 8.46 11.25
CA LEU A 71 -10.91 7.70 10.03
C LEU A 71 -11.92 8.43 9.14
N SER A 72 -11.69 8.37 7.82
CA SER A 72 -12.69 8.74 6.83
C SER A 72 -13.90 7.79 6.90
N GLU A 73 -15.04 8.16 6.33
CA GLU A 73 -16.19 7.25 6.26
C GLU A 73 -15.86 5.96 5.50
N GLU A 74 -15.09 6.07 4.41
CA GLU A 74 -14.62 4.93 3.61
C GLU A 74 -13.76 3.98 4.45
N ASP A 75 -12.87 4.51 5.29
CA ASP A 75 -12.01 3.71 6.17
C ASP A 75 -12.82 3.07 7.31
N LYS A 76 -13.79 3.79 7.88
CA LYS A 76 -14.70 3.23 8.91
C LYS A 76 -15.47 2.04 8.34
N GLU A 77 -16.03 2.17 7.14
CA GLU A 77 -16.71 1.08 6.45
C GLU A 77 -15.78 -0.11 6.20
N PHE A 78 -14.55 0.14 5.75
CA PHE A 78 -13.55 -0.91 5.56
C PHE A 78 -13.24 -1.65 6.85
N VAL A 79 -13.00 -0.93 7.95
CA VAL A 79 -12.69 -1.52 9.27
C VAL A 79 -13.88 -2.34 9.79
N MET A 80 -15.11 -1.80 9.72
CA MET A 80 -16.33 -2.51 10.11
C MET A 80 -16.50 -3.81 9.32
N ARG A 81 -16.37 -3.74 8.00
CA ARG A 81 -16.47 -4.90 7.09
C ARG A 81 -15.37 -5.93 7.34
N SER A 82 -14.15 -5.49 7.65
CA SER A 82 -13.02 -6.39 7.92
C SER A 82 -13.26 -7.18 9.20
N ARG A 83 -13.78 -6.52 10.25
CA ARG A 83 -14.11 -7.16 11.54
C ARG A 83 -15.32 -8.10 11.45
N ALA A 84 -16.31 -7.80 10.61
CA ALA A 84 -17.51 -8.63 10.44
C ALA A 84 -17.28 -9.97 9.72
N ARG A 85 -16.09 -10.19 9.15
CA ARG A 85 -15.71 -11.43 8.46
C ARG A 85 -14.97 -12.43 9.35
N CYS A 86 -14.75 -12.08 10.63
CA CYS A 86 -14.23 -12.97 11.66
C CYS A 86 -15.35 -13.74 12.35
#